data_AF-A0A957KP98-F1
#
_entry.id   AF-A0A957KP98-F1
#
_cell.length_a   1.000
_cell.length_b   1.000
_cell.length_c   1.000
_cell.angle_alpha   90.00
_cell.angle_beta   90.00
_cell.angle_gamma   90.00
#
_symmetry.space_group_name_H-M   'P 1'
#
loop_
_entity.id
_entity.type
_entity.pdbx_description
1 polymer ?
#
loop_
_entity_poly.entity_id
_entity_poly.type
_entity_poly.pdbx_seq_one_letter_code
_entity_poly.pdbx_strand_id
1 'polypeptide(L)'
;GGINAAKNYRNDGDSVYRLFYDTVKGGDFRSREANVYRLAEVSNAIIDQCVAQGVPFAREYGGMLDNRSFGGAQVARTFYARGQTGQQLLLGAYQALARQIAAGTVKMFNRTEMVDLILINGRARGIVVRDMVTGEISARLADVVVLGTGGYSNAFYLSTNAKGCNGTAIWRAYKRGAYFANACYTQIHPTCIPPVGEHQSKLTLMSESLRNDGRIWVPRAPGDRRPAAQIPENERYYYLEELYPSFGNLSPRDISSRAAKRMVDSDRGVGP
;
A
#
# COMPACT_ATOMS: atom_id res chain seq x y z
N GLY A 1 -5.67 -7.74 1.67
CA GLY A 1 -4.35 -7.08 1.78
C GLY A 1 -3.60 -7.68 2.94
N GLY A 2 -2.58 -7.00 3.45
CA GLY A 2 -1.89 -7.46 4.65
C GLY A 2 -0.52 -6.81 4.78
N ILE A 3 0.30 -7.38 5.66
CA ILE A 3 1.68 -6.97 5.91
C ILE A 3 2.58 -8.20 5.82
N ASN A 4 3.69 -8.09 5.09
CA ASN A 4 4.62 -9.21 4.89
C ASN A 4 5.64 -9.28 6.02
N ALA A 5 5.96 -10.49 6.47
CA ALA A 5 7.11 -10.73 7.31
C ALA A 5 7.69 -12.12 7.08
N ALA A 6 9.01 -12.26 7.28
CA ALA A 6 9.75 -13.51 7.09
C ALA A 6 9.57 -14.48 8.27
N LYS A 7 8.33 -14.62 8.77
CA LYS A 7 8.03 -15.38 9.99
C LYS A 7 7.43 -16.74 9.62
N ASN A 8 8.29 -17.74 9.65
CA ASN A 8 8.01 -19.09 9.17
C ASN A 8 7.26 -19.95 10.21
N TYR A 9 6.00 -19.60 10.50
CA TYR A 9 5.16 -20.41 11.42
C TYR A 9 4.76 -21.77 10.83
N ARG A 10 4.60 -21.85 9.50
CA ARG A 10 4.13 -23.06 8.80
C ARG A 10 5.24 -24.03 8.42
N ASN A 11 6.50 -23.70 8.73
CA ASN A 11 7.68 -24.42 8.24
C ASN A 11 7.71 -24.57 6.70
N ASP A 12 7.27 -23.54 5.97
CA ASP A 12 7.23 -23.49 4.50
C ASP A 12 8.58 -23.05 3.86
N GLY A 13 9.60 -22.92 4.71
CA GLY A 13 10.95 -22.51 4.32
C GLY A 13 11.08 -21.02 4.06
N ASP A 14 10.16 -20.18 4.53
CA ASP A 14 10.33 -18.74 4.48
C ASP A 14 11.53 -18.27 5.33
N SER A 15 12.19 -17.21 4.87
CA SER A 15 13.40 -16.69 5.51
C SER A 15 13.62 -15.22 5.19
N VAL A 16 14.45 -14.57 6.01
CA VAL A 16 14.88 -13.18 5.78
C VAL A 16 15.44 -13.01 4.37
N TYR A 17 16.28 -13.95 3.94
CA TYR A 17 16.88 -13.91 2.59
C TYR A 17 15.84 -14.01 1.49
N ARG A 18 14.81 -14.87 1.61
CA ARG A 18 13.76 -14.97 0.61
C ARG A 18 12.92 -13.70 0.51
N LEU A 19 12.53 -13.11 1.65
CA LEU A 19 11.82 -11.82 1.66
C LEU A 19 12.69 -10.69 1.07
N PHE A 20 13.98 -10.67 1.41
CA PHE A 20 14.94 -9.74 0.82
C PHE A 20 15.01 -9.90 -0.70
N TYR A 21 15.25 -11.11 -1.20
CA TYR A 21 15.39 -11.40 -2.62
C TYR A 21 14.14 -11.03 -3.42
N ASP A 22 12.96 -11.43 -2.93
CA ASP A 22 11.68 -11.10 -3.59
C ASP A 22 11.46 -9.58 -3.63
N THR A 23 11.87 -8.85 -2.59
CA THR A 23 11.73 -7.39 -2.54
C THR A 23 12.73 -6.67 -3.46
N VAL A 24 13.97 -7.16 -3.58
CA VAL A 24 14.96 -6.62 -4.54
C VAL A 24 14.50 -6.88 -5.97
N LYS A 25 14.08 -8.10 -6.28
CA LYS A 25 13.55 -8.48 -7.60
C LYS A 25 12.27 -7.70 -7.93
N GLY A 26 11.35 -7.57 -6.98
CA GLY A 26 10.11 -6.79 -7.15
C GLY A 26 10.32 -5.30 -7.29
N GLY A 27 11.42 -4.77 -6.72
CA GLY A 27 11.90 -3.40 -6.96
C GLY A 27 12.70 -3.23 -8.26
N ASP A 28 12.74 -4.27 -9.10
CA ASP A 28 13.51 -4.34 -10.35
C ASP A 28 14.96 -3.86 -10.14
N PHE A 29 15.58 -4.38 -9.06
CA PHE A 29 16.97 -4.11 -8.64
C PHE A 29 17.33 -2.63 -8.42
N ARG A 30 16.33 -1.74 -8.28
CA ARG A 30 16.53 -0.30 -8.00
C ARG A 30 16.48 0.05 -6.51
N SER A 31 16.03 -0.87 -5.69
CA SER A 31 16.00 -0.72 -4.24
C SER A 31 17.42 -0.78 -3.66
N ARG A 32 17.70 0.00 -2.62
CA ARG A 32 18.96 -0.09 -1.88
C ARG A 32 18.98 -1.38 -1.06
N GLU A 33 19.82 -2.34 -1.45
CA GLU A 33 19.85 -3.69 -0.88
C GLU A 33 19.99 -3.70 0.65
N ALA A 34 20.90 -2.90 1.21
CA ALA A 34 21.09 -2.81 2.66
C ALA A 34 19.79 -2.45 3.41
N ASN A 35 19.00 -1.52 2.87
CA ASN A 35 17.72 -1.11 3.48
C ASN A 35 16.67 -2.21 3.34
N VAL A 36 16.66 -2.92 2.19
CA VAL A 36 15.72 -4.03 1.95
C VAL A 36 16.04 -5.21 2.85
N TYR A 37 17.32 -5.53 3.03
CA TYR A 37 17.75 -6.60 3.94
C TYR A 37 17.35 -6.26 5.37
N ARG A 38 17.62 -5.02 5.80
CA ARG A 38 17.19 -4.55 7.12
C ARG A 38 15.68 -4.62 7.31
N LEU A 39 14.89 -4.23 6.29
CA LEU A 39 13.43 -4.37 6.30
C LEU A 39 13.02 -5.83 6.52
N ALA A 40 13.65 -6.77 5.81
CA ALA A 40 13.35 -8.19 5.95
C ALA A 40 13.67 -8.72 7.36
N GLU A 41 14.82 -8.32 7.94
CA GLU A 41 15.20 -8.69 9.31
C GLU A 41 14.19 -8.19 10.36
N VAL A 42 13.80 -6.92 10.29
CA VAL A 42 12.92 -6.32 11.30
C VAL A 42 11.45 -6.69 11.11
N SER A 43 11.06 -7.22 9.96
CA SER A 43 9.68 -7.56 9.64
C SER A 43 9.02 -8.46 10.69
N ASN A 44 9.78 -9.42 11.24
CA ASN A 44 9.29 -10.33 12.28
C ASN A 44 8.98 -9.59 13.59
N ALA A 45 9.87 -8.67 14.00
CA ALA A 45 9.66 -7.85 15.18
C ALA A 45 8.46 -6.90 15.02
N ILE A 46 8.19 -6.43 13.81
CA ILE A 46 7.00 -5.61 13.51
C ILE A 46 5.71 -6.42 13.74
N ILE A 47 5.66 -7.67 13.28
CA ILE A 47 4.49 -8.53 13.54
C ILE A 47 4.30 -8.76 15.03
N ASP A 48 5.39 -9.04 15.75
CA ASP A 48 5.33 -9.25 17.21
C ASP A 48 4.87 -8.00 17.96
N GLN A 49 5.36 -6.83 17.55
CA GLN A 49 4.89 -5.56 18.09
C GLN A 49 3.40 -5.35 17.83
N CYS A 50 2.92 -5.62 16.61
CA CYS A 50 1.50 -5.49 16.28
C CYS A 50 0.63 -6.44 17.10
N VAL A 51 1.05 -7.70 17.30
CA VAL A 51 0.35 -8.65 18.18
C VAL A 51 0.33 -8.16 19.62
N ALA A 52 1.46 -7.67 20.13
CA ALA A 52 1.55 -7.11 21.49
C ALA A 52 0.69 -5.84 21.67
N GLN A 53 0.45 -5.10 20.60
CA GLN A 53 -0.47 -3.96 20.55
C GLN A 53 -1.95 -4.38 20.40
N GLY A 54 -2.25 -5.68 20.35
CA GLY A 54 -3.60 -6.19 20.26
C GLY A 54 -4.18 -6.19 18.84
N VAL A 55 -3.35 -6.05 17.79
CA VAL A 55 -3.82 -6.16 16.41
C VAL A 55 -4.36 -7.58 16.17
N PRO A 56 -5.65 -7.73 15.81
CA PRO A 56 -6.29 -9.04 15.67
C PRO A 56 -5.97 -9.68 14.33
N PHE A 57 -4.73 -10.12 14.15
CA PHE A 57 -4.36 -10.95 13.01
C PHE A 57 -5.15 -12.26 13.01
N ALA A 58 -5.43 -12.76 11.81
CA ALA A 58 -6.02 -14.07 11.61
C ALA A 58 -5.17 -15.15 12.27
N ARG A 59 -5.84 -16.17 12.78
CA ARG A 59 -5.21 -17.31 13.43
C ARG A 59 -5.75 -18.59 12.85
N GLU A 60 -4.89 -19.59 12.77
CA GLU A 60 -5.31 -20.96 12.50
C GLU A 60 -5.95 -21.59 13.76
N TYR A 61 -6.52 -22.78 13.61
CA TYR A 61 -7.18 -23.49 14.71
C TYR A 61 -6.27 -23.70 15.93
N GLY A 62 -4.98 -23.96 15.71
CA GLY A 62 -3.97 -24.09 16.77
C GLY A 62 -3.58 -22.79 17.46
N GLY A 63 -4.14 -21.65 17.05
CA GLY A 63 -3.91 -20.34 17.66
C GLY A 63 -2.66 -19.62 17.15
N MET A 64 -1.84 -20.22 16.28
CA MET A 64 -0.75 -19.50 15.60
C MET A 64 -1.29 -18.48 14.61
N LEU A 65 -0.47 -17.49 14.25
CA LEU A 65 -0.85 -16.49 13.26
C LEU A 65 -0.94 -17.14 11.88
N ASP A 66 -2.03 -16.83 11.17
CA ASP A 66 -2.25 -17.30 9.81
C ASP A 66 -1.66 -16.32 8.78
N ASN A 67 -1.23 -16.86 7.66
CA ASN A 67 -0.66 -16.13 6.53
C ASN A 67 -1.34 -16.57 5.22
N ARG A 68 -1.26 -15.70 4.21
CA ARG A 68 -1.80 -15.98 2.88
C ARG A 68 -0.84 -15.56 1.77
N SER A 69 -1.07 -16.10 0.59
CA SER A 69 -0.39 -15.68 -0.64
C SER A 69 -0.83 -14.28 -1.06
N PHE A 70 0.12 -13.55 -1.65
CA PHE A 70 -0.07 -12.19 -2.14
C PHE A 70 0.91 -11.97 -3.30
N GLY A 71 0.54 -11.14 -4.28
CA GLY A 71 1.16 -11.19 -5.59
C GLY A 71 2.67 -10.92 -5.59
N GLY A 72 3.35 -11.58 -6.53
CA GLY A 72 4.80 -11.53 -6.69
C GLY A 72 5.62 -12.38 -5.73
N ALA A 73 5.01 -13.04 -4.73
CA ALA A 73 5.68 -13.99 -3.84
C ALA A 73 5.18 -15.42 -4.08
N GLN A 74 6.08 -16.39 -4.01
CA GLN A 74 5.76 -17.83 -4.15
C GLN A 74 5.48 -18.52 -2.81
N VAL A 75 5.77 -17.87 -1.69
CA VAL A 75 5.42 -18.35 -0.34
C VAL A 75 4.37 -17.47 0.30
N ALA A 76 3.53 -18.06 1.15
CA ALA A 76 2.51 -17.36 1.90
C ALA A 76 3.14 -16.67 3.11
N ARG A 77 3.38 -15.37 3.03
CA ARG A 77 4.02 -14.60 4.12
C ARG A 77 3.30 -13.31 4.50
N THR A 78 2.08 -13.13 3.99
CA THR A 78 1.27 -11.95 4.24
C THR A 78 0.35 -12.18 5.43
N PHE A 79 0.66 -11.56 6.57
CA PHE A 79 -0.18 -11.52 7.76
C PHE A 79 -1.36 -10.57 7.55
N TYR A 80 -2.54 -10.96 8.01
CA TYR A 80 -3.76 -10.23 7.71
C TYR A 80 -4.81 -10.28 8.82
N ALA A 81 -5.65 -9.25 8.87
CA ALA A 81 -6.91 -9.21 9.63
C ALA A 81 -8.06 -9.06 8.63
N ARG A 82 -8.55 -10.18 8.09
CA ARG A 82 -9.54 -10.26 7.00
C ARG A 82 -9.26 -9.23 5.87
N GLY A 83 -10.22 -8.39 5.53
CA GLY A 83 -10.09 -7.29 4.56
C GLY A 83 -9.63 -5.94 5.16
N GLN A 84 -9.38 -5.87 6.48
CA GLN A 84 -9.25 -4.62 7.24
C GLN A 84 -7.87 -4.44 7.89
N THR A 85 -6.83 -5.10 7.37
CA THR A 85 -5.51 -5.13 8.03
C THR A 85 -4.94 -3.74 8.28
N GLY A 86 -5.01 -2.83 7.29
CA GLY A 86 -4.52 -1.47 7.46
C GLY A 86 -5.28 -0.67 8.54
N GLN A 87 -6.59 -0.87 8.65
CA GLN A 87 -7.39 -0.22 9.70
C GLN A 87 -7.00 -0.75 11.08
N GLN A 88 -6.83 -2.06 11.23
CA GLN A 88 -6.45 -2.68 12.51
C GLN A 88 -5.03 -2.28 12.94
N LEU A 89 -4.09 -2.21 11.99
CA LEU A 89 -2.74 -1.69 12.25
C LEU A 89 -2.77 -0.23 12.72
N LEU A 90 -3.57 0.61 12.06
CA LEU A 90 -3.74 2.01 12.45
C LEU A 90 -4.33 2.14 13.86
N LEU A 91 -5.36 1.35 14.19
CA LEU A 91 -5.97 1.35 15.52
C LEU A 91 -4.97 0.92 16.59
N GLY A 92 -4.19 -0.15 16.36
CA GLY A 92 -3.15 -0.58 17.30
C GLY A 92 -2.07 0.49 17.53
N ALA A 93 -1.60 1.13 16.45
CA ALA A 93 -0.65 2.24 16.55
C ALA A 93 -1.25 3.46 17.28
N TYR A 94 -2.52 3.79 17.00
CA TYR A 94 -3.22 4.91 17.64
C TYR A 94 -3.45 4.67 19.13
N GLN A 95 -3.80 3.44 19.54
CA GLN A 95 -3.92 3.08 20.95
C GLN A 95 -2.57 3.21 21.68
N ALA A 96 -1.48 2.75 21.06
CA ALA A 96 -0.13 2.92 21.62
C ALA A 96 0.25 4.41 21.75
N LEU A 97 -0.09 5.24 20.75
CA LEU A 97 0.07 6.69 20.80
C LEU A 97 -0.75 7.32 21.94
N ALA A 98 -2.03 6.95 22.07
CA ALA A 98 -2.91 7.46 23.13
C ALA A 98 -2.35 7.15 24.52
N ARG A 99 -1.76 5.97 24.72
CA ARG A 99 -1.04 5.63 25.96
C ARG A 99 0.13 6.59 26.22
N GLN A 100 0.89 6.97 25.20
CA GLN A 100 2.00 7.93 25.36
C GLN A 100 1.51 9.36 25.64
N ILE A 101 0.38 9.75 25.06
CA ILE A 101 -0.28 11.02 25.38
C ILE A 101 -0.71 11.03 26.85
N ALA A 102 -1.35 9.95 27.32
CA ALA A 102 -1.76 9.80 28.72
C ALA A 102 -0.56 9.80 29.69
N ALA A 103 0.59 9.24 29.27
CA ALA A 103 1.83 9.28 30.03
C ALA A 103 2.57 10.64 29.97
N GLY A 104 2.07 11.60 29.19
CA GLY A 104 2.67 12.93 29.03
C GLY A 104 3.95 12.96 28.17
N THR A 105 4.36 11.83 27.58
CA THR A 105 5.58 11.75 26.75
C THR A 105 5.37 12.25 25.33
N VAL A 106 4.12 12.34 24.88
CA VAL A 106 3.76 12.83 23.55
C VAL A 106 2.67 13.89 23.65
N LYS A 107 2.85 15.01 22.95
CA LYS A 107 1.82 16.02 22.74
C LYS A 107 1.28 15.92 21.33
N MET A 108 -0.02 15.66 21.21
CA MET A 108 -0.70 15.58 19.91
C MET A 108 -1.32 16.93 19.55
N PHE A 109 -1.11 17.36 18.30
CA PHE A 109 -1.74 18.53 17.71
C PHE A 109 -2.59 18.07 16.53
N ASN A 110 -3.87 17.82 16.79
CA ASN A 110 -4.83 17.47 15.75
C ASN A 110 -5.19 18.72 14.91
N ARG A 111 -5.75 18.50 13.72
CA ARG A 111 -6.22 19.59 12.82
C ARG A 111 -5.17 20.69 12.61
N THR A 112 -3.90 20.31 12.53
CA THR A 112 -2.76 21.21 12.35
C THR A 112 -2.08 20.85 11.04
N GLU A 113 -1.98 21.81 10.11
CA GLU A 113 -1.35 21.60 8.80
C GLU A 113 0.04 22.26 8.76
N MET A 114 1.07 21.52 8.35
CA MET A 114 2.41 22.07 8.13
C MET A 114 2.41 23.00 6.93
N VAL A 115 2.71 24.28 7.11
CA VAL A 115 2.82 25.32 6.07
C VAL A 115 4.23 25.42 5.51
N ASP A 116 5.26 25.22 6.34
CA ASP A 116 6.65 25.30 5.91
C ASP A 116 7.61 24.60 6.88
N LEU A 117 8.84 24.36 6.42
CA LEU A 117 9.95 23.84 7.24
C LEU A 117 10.85 25.00 7.65
N ILE A 118 11.20 25.06 8.94
CA ILE A 118 12.15 26.03 9.47
C ILE A 118 13.56 25.46 9.33
N LEU A 119 14.41 26.17 8.59
CA LEU A 119 15.82 25.82 8.42
C LEU A 119 16.72 26.88 9.05
N ILE A 120 17.70 26.42 9.83
CA ILE A 120 18.76 27.26 10.40
C ILE A 120 20.09 26.57 10.09
N ASN A 121 20.98 27.26 9.37
CA ASN A 121 22.29 26.74 8.96
C ASN A 121 22.21 25.36 8.27
N GLY A 122 21.24 25.20 7.37
CA GLY A 122 21.00 23.94 6.63
C GLY A 122 20.39 22.82 7.47
N ARG A 123 20.02 23.05 8.73
CA ARG A 123 19.40 22.05 9.61
C ARG A 123 17.92 22.36 9.84
N ALA A 124 17.07 21.32 9.77
CA ALA A 124 15.66 21.41 10.14
C ALA A 124 15.54 21.69 11.65
N ARG A 125 14.95 22.83 12.00
CA ARG A 125 14.80 23.31 13.38
C ARG A 125 13.35 23.55 13.81
N GLY A 126 12.41 23.06 13.02
CA GLY A 126 11.00 23.19 13.33
C GLY A 126 10.14 23.27 12.09
N ILE A 127 8.86 23.57 12.32
CA ILE A 127 7.85 23.73 11.28
C ILE A 127 7.00 24.97 11.56
N VAL A 128 6.55 25.61 10.49
CA VAL A 128 5.45 26.58 10.54
C VAL A 128 4.17 25.80 10.31
N VAL A 129 3.17 26.02 11.14
CA VAL A 129 1.89 25.31 11.08
C VAL A 129 0.71 26.27 11.04
N ARG A 130 -0.39 25.81 10.47
CA ARG A 130 -1.70 26.48 10.49
C ARG A 130 -2.70 25.62 11.25
N ASP A 131 -3.40 26.23 12.19
CA ASP A 131 -4.57 25.63 12.82
C ASP A 131 -5.74 25.60 11.80
N MET A 132 -6.29 24.41 11.54
CA MET A 132 -7.34 24.24 10.53
C MET A 132 -8.74 24.65 11.01
N VAL A 133 -8.89 25.00 12.29
CA VAL A 133 -10.14 25.52 12.88
C VAL A 133 -10.10 27.04 12.94
N THR A 134 -9.03 27.62 13.48
CA THR A 134 -8.93 29.09 13.68
C THR A 134 -8.25 29.81 12.52
N GLY A 135 -7.44 29.11 11.73
CA GLY A 135 -6.60 29.71 10.68
C GLY A 135 -5.30 30.33 11.21
N GLU A 136 -5.05 30.31 12.52
CA GLU A 136 -3.86 30.89 13.13
C GLU A 136 -2.58 30.19 12.61
N ILE A 137 -1.57 31.00 12.29
CA ILE A 137 -0.26 30.50 11.87
C ILE A 137 0.73 30.67 13.03
N SER A 138 1.41 29.58 13.39
CA SER A 138 2.40 29.59 14.47
C SER A 138 3.64 28.76 14.12
N ALA A 139 4.75 29.02 14.80
CA ALA A 139 5.98 28.26 14.67
C ALA A 139 6.10 27.21 15.80
N ARG A 140 6.60 26.02 15.44
CA ARG A 140 6.94 24.96 16.38
C ARG A 140 8.40 24.58 16.18
N LEU A 141 9.25 24.96 17.13
CA LEU A 141 10.67 24.65 17.10
C LEU A 141 10.94 23.24 17.63
N ALA A 142 11.92 22.56 17.05
CA ALA A 142 12.35 21.22 17.45
C ALA A 142 13.79 20.96 16.99
N ASP A 143 14.51 20.11 17.70
CA ASP A 143 15.86 19.70 17.30
C ASP A 143 15.86 18.80 16.06
N VAL A 144 14.80 18.00 15.90
CA VAL A 144 14.62 17.04 14.82
C VAL A 144 13.18 17.12 14.31
N VAL A 145 13.01 17.10 13.00
CA VAL A 145 11.70 17.04 12.33
C VAL A 145 11.63 15.74 11.52
N VAL A 146 10.60 14.93 11.78
CA VAL A 146 10.31 13.69 11.05
C VAL A 146 8.99 13.85 10.29
N LEU A 147 9.00 13.62 8.97
CA LEU A 147 7.83 13.77 8.12
C LEU A 147 7.23 12.40 7.78
N GLY A 148 5.97 12.17 8.18
CA GLY A 148 5.18 10.98 7.87
C GLY A 148 3.87 11.33 7.15
N THR A 149 3.95 12.09 6.06
CA THR A 149 2.81 12.85 5.50
C THR A 149 2.06 12.17 4.34
N GLY A 150 2.27 10.87 4.13
CA GLY A 150 1.66 10.12 3.02
C GLY A 150 2.30 10.38 1.65
N GLY A 151 1.60 10.02 0.57
CA GLY A 151 2.10 10.12 -0.81
C GLY A 151 1.66 11.38 -1.57
N TYR A 152 1.93 11.40 -2.88
CA TYR A 152 1.68 12.52 -3.81
C TYR A 152 0.61 12.21 -4.88
N SER A 153 -0.13 11.12 -4.72
CA SER A 153 -0.96 10.56 -5.80
C SER A 153 -2.23 11.37 -6.13
N ASN A 154 -2.53 12.47 -5.43
CA ASN A 154 -3.50 13.46 -5.88
C ASN A 154 -3.08 14.17 -7.18
N ALA A 155 -1.84 13.97 -7.65
CA ALA A 155 -1.42 14.37 -8.98
C ALA A 155 -2.17 13.62 -10.12
N PHE A 156 -2.83 12.49 -9.81
CA PHE A 156 -3.58 11.70 -10.78
C PHE A 156 -5.09 11.92 -10.63
N TYR A 157 -5.78 12.06 -11.76
CA TYR A 157 -7.24 12.26 -11.79
C TYR A 157 -7.99 11.08 -11.16
N LEU A 158 -7.65 9.85 -11.57
CA LEU A 158 -8.19 8.61 -11.01
C LEU A 158 -7.19 7.99 -10.02
N SER A 159 -7.59 7.87 -8.75
CA SER A 159 -6.70 7.41 -7.69
C SER A 159 -7.49 6.74 -6.56
N THR A 160 -6.90 5.72 -5.94
CA THR A 160 -7.46 5.08 -4.72
C THR A 160 -7.10 5.84 -3.44
N ASN A 161 -6.30 6.89 -3.54
CA ASN A 161 -5.82 7.64 -2.39
C ASN A 161 -6.90 8.54 -1.81
N ALA A 162 -6.82 8.79 -0.50
CA ALA A 162 -7.65 9.80 0.14
C ALA A 162 -7.18 11.20 -0.30
N LYS A 163 -8.10 12.17 -0.35
CA LYS A 163 -7.78 13.56 -0.73
C LYS A 163 -6.73 14.23 0.18
N GLY A 164 -6.52 13.72 1.40
CA GLY A 164 -5.44 14.18 2.27
C GLY A 164 -4.02 13.83 1.80
N CYS A 165 -3.86 12.88 0.86
CA CYS A 165 -2.57 12.49 0.28
C CYS A 165 -2.11 13.50 -0.80
N ASN A 166 -1.89 14.74 -0.38
CA ASN A 166 -1.76 15.90 -1.27
C ASN A 166 -0.32 16.33 -1.58
N GLY A 167 0.70 15.61 -1.09
CA GLY A 167 2.12 15.87 -1.37
C GLY A 167 2.68 17.21 -0.87
N THR A 168 1.88 18.09 -0.26
CA THR A 168 2.26 19.46 0.07
C THR A 168 3.46 19.56 0.98
N ALA A 169 3.48 18.78 2.07
CA ALA A 169 4.60 18.77 3.01
C ALA A 169 5.90 18.25 2.39
N ILE A 170 5.83 17.20 1.56
CA ILE A 170 6.98 16.65 0.82
C ILE A 170 7.54 17.72 -0.13
N TRP A 171 6.66 18.38 -0.88
CA TRP A 171 7.06 19.43 -1.81
C TRP A 171 7.66 20.66 -1.10
N ARG A 172 7.11 21.04 0.06
CA ARG A 172 7.66 22.10 0.91
C ARG A 172 9.06 21.75 1.40
N ALA A 173 9.29 20.52 1.85
CA ALA A 173 10.62 20.06 2.24
C ALA A 173 11.61 20.06 1.06
N TYR A 174 11.19 19.63 -0.14
CA TYR A 174 12.01 19.68 -1.35
C TYR A 174 12.43 21.12 -1.69
N LYS A 175 11.49 22.08 -1.68
CA LYS A 175 11.79 23.51 -1.90
C LYS A 175 12.76 24.10 -0.86
N ARG A 176 12.91 23.43 0.28
CA ARG A 176 13.85 23.77 1.36
C ARG A 176 15.19 23.02 1.24
N GLY A 177 15.44 22.33 0.13
CA GLY A 177 16.72 21.69 -0.17
C GLY A 177 16.80 20.20 0.20
N ALA A 178 15.70 19.58 0.64
CA ALA A 178 15.66 18.12 0.75
C ALA A 178 15.71 17.47 -0.64
N TYR A 179 16.43 16.36 -0.78
CA TYR A 179 16.38 15.60 -2.03
C TYR A 179 15.02 14.92 -2.23
N PHE A 180 14.56 14.88 -3.48
CA PHE A 180 13.34 14.20 -3.88
C PHE A 180 13.68 13.20 -4.99
N ALA A 181 13.50 11.92 -4.70
CA ALA A 181 13.92 10.83 -5.59
C ALA A 181 12.71 10.05 -6.10
N ASN A 182 12.84 9.49 -7.30
CA ASN A 182 11.94 8.47 -7.85
C ASN A 182 10.46 8.90 -7.95
N ALA A 183 10.19 10.18 -8.18
CA ALA A 183 8.84 10.72 -8.35
C ALA A 183 8.09 10.11 -9.56
N CYS A 184 8.83 9.58 -10.54
CA CYS A 184 8.28 8.92 -11.71
C CYS A 184 7.82 7.48 -11.43
N TYR A 185 8.23 6.87 -10.32
CA TYR A 185 7.84 5.50 -9.96
C TYR A 185 6.48 5.51 -9.27
N THR A 186 5.43 5.55 -10.08
CA THR A 186 4.04 5.43 -9.63
C THR A 186 3.53 4.01 -9.85
N GLN A 187 2.89 3.44 -8.83
CA GLN A 187 2.26 2.13 -8.92
C GLN A 187 0.80 2.26 -9.34
N ILE A 188 0.40 1.51 -10.38
CA ILE A 188 -0.99 1.34 -10.78
C ILE A 188 -1.46 -0.01 -10.24
N HIS A 189 -2.49 0.01 -9.39
CA HIS A 189 -3.10 -1.22 -8.89
C HIS A 189 -3.96 -1.87 -9.99
N PRO A 190 -3.85 -3.20 -10.23
CA PRO A 190 -4.53 -3.84 -11.36
C PRO A 190 -6.06 -3.90 -11.24
N THR A 191 -6.59 -3.83 -10.01
CA THR A 191 -8.02 -3.97 -9.74
C THR A 191 -8.55 -2.83 -8.88
N CYS A 192 -9.51 -2.08 -9.42
CA CYS A 192 -10.28 -1.06 -8.71
C CYS A 192 -11.72 -1.07 -9.21
N ILE A 193 -12.66 -0.68 -8.34
CA ILE A 193 -14.05 -0.48 -8.76
C ILE A 193 -14.12 0.87 -9.51
N PRO A 194 -14.75 0.91 -10.70
CA PRO A 194 -15.03 2.16 -11.40
C PRO A 194 -15.77 3.18 -10.52
N PRO A 195 -15.65 4.47 -10.80
CA PRO A 195 -16.37 5.49 -10.03
C PRO A 195 -17.88 5.33 -10.22
N VAL A 196 -18.63 5.42 -9.13
CA VAL A 196 -20.10 5.40 -9.11
C VAL A 196 -20.56 6.82 -8.74
N GLY A 197 -20.88 7.61 -9.76
CA GLY A 197 -21.39 8.98 -9.61
C GLY A 197 -20.33 10.03 -9.25
N GLU A 198 -20.75 11.30 -9.27
CA GLU A 198 -19.85 12.46 -9.14
C GLU A 198 -19.40 12.73 -7.69
N HIS A 199 -20.10 12.19 -6.70
CA HIS A 199 -19.77 12.39 -5.29
C HIS A 199 -18.58 11.54 -4.80
N GLN A 200 -18.11 10.59 -5.61
CA GLN A 200 -17.04 9.69 -5.24
C GLN A 200 -15.66 10.39 -5.35
N SER A 201 -15.08 10.72 -4.20
CA SER A 201 -13.80 11.44 -4.12
C SER A 201 -12.56 10.59 -4.47
N LYS A 202 -12.65 9.26 -4.45
CA LYS A 202 -11.56 8.32 -4.74
C LYS A 202 -12.09 6.98 -5.27
N LEU A 203 -11.29 6.26 -6.03
CA LEU A 203 -11.61 4.90 -6.45
C LEU A 203 -11.57 3.91 -5.28
N THR A 204 -12.47 2.93 -5.30
CA THR A 204 -12.49 1.86 -4.30
C THR A 204 -11.51 0.76 -4.72
N LEU A 205 -10.48 0.54 -3.90
CA LEU A 205 -9.51 -0.53 -4.10
C LEU A 205 -10.19 -1.90 -3.94
N MET A 206 -10.07 -2.77 -4.93
CA MET A 206 -10.35 -4.19 -4.75
C MET A 206 -9.06 -4.88 -4.34
N SER A 207 -9.04 -5.42 -3.12
CA SER A 207 -7.86 -6.05 -2.54
C SER A 207 -7.28 -7.11 -3.46
N GLU A 208 -5.97 -7.06 -3.69
CA GLU A 208 -5.22 -8.07 -4.43
C GLU A 208 -5.40 -9.48 -3.86
N SER A 209 -5.69 -9.63 -2.57
CA SER A 209 -6.01 -10.95 -1.99
C SER A 209 -7.26 -11.59 -2.59
N LEU A 210 -8.14 -10.82 -3.22
CA LEU A 210 -9.30 -11.36 -3.96
C LEU A 210 -8.83 -12.24 -5.12
N ARG A 211 -7.64 -12.00 -5.69
CA ARG A 211 -7.07 -12.83 -6.76
C ARG A 211 -6.63 -14.22 -6.32
N ASN A 212 -6.60 -14.50 -5.02
CA ASN A 212 -6.41 -15.86 -4.51
C ASN A 212 -7.64 -16.73 -4.76
N ASP A 213 -8.85 -16.15 -4.65
CA ASP A 213 -10.12 -16.90 -4.70
C ASP A 213 -10.91 -16.59 -5.99
N GLY A 214 -10.76 -15.38 -6.52
CA GLY A 214 -11.38 -14.91 -7.75
C GLY A 214 -10.39 -14.94 -8.91
N ARG A 215 -10.92 -15.05 -10.14
CA ARG A 215 -10.15 -15.08 -11.38
C ARG A 215 -10.49 -13.86 -12.24
N ILE A 216 -9.48 -13.31 -12.93
CA ILE A 216 -9.65 -12.14 -13.79
C ILE A 216 -9.67 -12.60 -15.24
N TRP A 217 -10.69 -12.17 -15.99
CA TRP A 217 -10.87 -12.54 -17.39
C TRP A 217 -11.57 -11.45 -18.18
N VAL A 218 -11.45 -11.55 -19.50
CA VAL A 218 -12.22 -10.80 -20.51
C VAL A 218 -12.77 -11.77 -21.55
N PRO A 219 -13.79 -11.41 -22.35
CA PRO A 219 -14.24 -12.26 -23.45
C PRO A 219 -13.08 -12.52 -24.43
N ARG A 220 -12.95 -13.75 -24.93
CA ARG A 220 -11.95 -14.06 -25.96
C ARG A 220 -12.22 -13.28 -27.25
N ALA A 221 -13.50 -13.19 -27.63
CA ALA A 221 -13.97 -12.44 -28.78
C ALA A 221 -13.91 -10.93 -28.50
N PRO A 222 -13.16 -10.14 -29.29
CA PRO A 222 -13.20 -8.68 -29.21
C PRO A 222 -14.62 -8.15 -29.46
N GLY A 223 -15.01 -7.12 -28.71
CA GLY A 223 -16.30 -6.45 -28.85
C GLY A 223 -17.49 -7.20 -28.26
N ASP A 224 -17.29 -8.35 -27.60
CA ASP A 224 -18.38 -9.07 -26.95
C ASP A 224 -18.91 -8.31 -25.72
N ARG A 225 -20.19 -7.94 -25.78
CA ARG A 225 -20.89 -7.13 -24.76
C ARG A 225 -21.90 -7.94 -23.95
N ARG A 226 -21.93 -9.27 -24.11
CA ARG A 226 -22.84 -10.12 -23.32
C ARG A 226 -22.58 -9.91 -21.83
N PRO A 227 -23.64 -9.93 -20.99
CA PRO A 227 -23.47 -9.94 -19.53
C PRO A 227 -22.52 -11.07 -19.11
N ALA A 228 -21.65 -10.81 -18.12
CA ALA A 228 -20.61 -11.75 -17.71
C ALA A 228 -21.14 -13.17 -17.35
N ALA A 229 -22.36 -13.26 -16.83
CA ALA A 229 -23.03 -14.54 -16.50
C ALA A 229 -23.41 -15.38 -17.74
N GLN A 230 -23.50 -14.77 -18.92
CA GLN A 230 -23.86 -15.43 -20.18
C GLN A 230 -22.64 -15.85 -21.01
N ILE A 231 -21.43 -15.47 -20.61
CA ILE A 231 -20.19 -15.86 -21.29
C ILE A 231 -19.71 -17.18 -20.66
N PRO A 232 -19.77 -18.30 -21.39
CA PRO A 232 -19.38 -19.60 -20.87
C PRO A 232 -17.86 -19.65 -20.67
N GLU A 233 -17.42 -20.55 -19.79
CA GLU A 233 -16.02 -20.62 -19.32
C GLU A 233 -15.00 -20.78 -20.47
N ASN A 234 -15.34 -21.55 -21.51
CA ASN A 234 -14.49 -21.77 -22.68
C ASN A 234 -14.30 -20.50 -23.54
N GLU A 235 -15.20 -19.53 -23.43
CA GLU A 235 -15.13 -18.25 -24.14
C GLU A 235 -14.46 -17.14 -23.31
N ARG A 236 -14.05 -17.44 -22.07
CA ARG A 236 -13.32 -16.51 -21.20
C ARG A 236 -11.82 -16.59 -21.44
N TYR A 237 -11.20 -15.42 -21.55
CA TYR A 237 -9.76 -15.27 -21.64
C TYR A 237 -9.19 -14.91 -20.27
N TYR A 238 -8.57 -15.88 -19.61
CA TYR A 238 -7.89 -15.70 -18.33
C TYR A 238 -6.47 -15.17 -18.57
N TYR A 239 -6.39 -13.95 -19.09
CA TYR A 239 -5.17 -13.42 -19.70
C TYR A 239 -3.94 -13.44 -18.79
N LEU A 240 -4.07 -13.27 -17.47
CA LEU A 240 -2.92 -13.38 -16.56
C LEU A 240 -2.43 -14.83 -16.41
N GLU A 241 -3.37 -15.77 -16.34
CA GLU A 241 -3.06 -17.20 -16.21
C GLU A 241 -2.43 -17.75 -17.49
N GLU A 242 -2.91 -17.30 -18.66
CA GLU A 242 -2.38 -17.71 -19.96
C GLU A 242 -1.03 -17.04 -20.28
N LEU A 243 -0.84 -15.75 -19.96
CA LEU A 243 0.42 -15.05 -20.23
C LEU A 243 1.53 -15.38 -19.22
N TYR A 244 1.17 -15.68 -17.96
CA TYR A 244 2.12 -15.88 -16.86
C TYR A 244 1.78 -17.13 -16.05
N PRO A 245 1.85 -18.34 -16.63
CA PRO A 245 1.35 -19.57 -16.01
C PRO A 245 2.00 -19.89 -14.66
N SER A 246 3.27 -19.52 -14.45
CA SER A 246 3.98 -19.78 -13.19
C SER A 246 3.47 -18.94 -12.00
N PHE A 247 2.87 -17.78 -12.25
CA PHE A 247 2.30 -16.92 -11.20
C PHE A 247 0.77 -16.92 -11.25
N GLY A 248 0.19 -17.26 -12.40
CA GLY A 248 -1.23 -17.19 -12.65
C GLY A 248 -1.80 -15.81 -12.34
N ASN A 249 -2.92 -15.81 -11.64
CA ASN A 249 -3.60 -14.61 -11.19
C ASN A 249 -2.85 -13.86 -10.06
N LEU A 250 -1.69 -14.34 -9.58
CA LEU A 250 -0.84 -13.69 -8.59
C LEU A 250 0.40 -13.01 -9.20
N SER A 251 0.36 -12.76 -10.51
CA SER A 251 1.37 -12.00 -11.23
C SER A 251 1.65 -10.62 -10.58
N PRO A 252 2.89 -10.10 -10.69
CA PRO A 252 3.26 -8.77 -10.19
C PRO A 252 2.32 -7.66 -10.68
N ARG A 253 2.18 -6.59 -9.89
CA ARG A 253 1.19 -5.52 -10.13
C ARG A 253 1.42 -4.79 -11.44
N ASP A 254 2.66 -4.47 -11.77
CA ASP A 254 3.03 -3.74 -12.97
C ASP A 254 2.75 -4.58 -14.24
N ILE A 255 3.07 -5.88 -14.20
CA ILE A 255 2.72 -6.85 -15.22
C ILE A 255 1.20 -6.94 -15.40
N SER A 256 0.48 -7.10 -14.28
CA SER A 256 -0.96 -7.29 -14.29
C SER A 256 -1.70 -6.08 -14.84
N SER A 257 -1.29 -4.87 -14.43
CA SER A 257 -1.85 -3.61 -14.90
C SER A 257 -1.54 -3.37 -16.39
N ARG A 258 -0.33 -3.68 -16.87
CA ARG A 258 -0.01 -3.61 -18.31
C ARG A 258 -0.82 -4.61 -19.13
N ALA A 259 -1.00 -5.83 -18.63
CA ALA A 259 -1.80 -6.84 -19.31
C ALA A 259 -3.28 -6.43 -19.41
N ALA A 260 -3.86 -5.90 -18.32
CA ALA A 260 -5.21 -5.34 -18.33
C ALA A 260 -5.36 -4.23 -19.37
N LYS A 261 -4.41 -3.28 -19.45
CA LYS A 261 -4.41 -2.23 -20.46
C LYS A 261 -4.37 -2.78 -21.89
N ARG A 262 -3.55 -3.79 -22.17
CA ARG A 262 -3.51 -4.46 -23.48
C ARG A 262 -4.84 -5.12 -23.84
N MET A 263 -5.57 -5.67 -22.86
CA MET A 263 -6.90 -6.25 -23.13
C MET A 263 -7.88 -5.17 -23.58
N VAL A 264 -7.91 -4.03 -22.87
CA VAL A 264 -8.73 -2.86 -23.25
C VAL A 264 -8.35 -2.35 -24.64
N ASP A 265 -7.04 -2.20 -24.92
CA ASP A 265 -6.54 -1.70 -26.22
C ASP A 265 -6.80 -2.66 -27.39
N SER A 266 -7.19 -3.90 -27.10
CA SER A 266 -7.50 -4.93 -28.10
C SER A 266 -8.99 -5.17 -28.25
N ASP A 267 -9.81 -4.20 -27.86
CA ASP A 267 -11.28 -4.23 -27.88
C ASP A 267 -11.91 -5.37 -27.07
N ARG A 268 -11.18 -5.91 -26.09
CA ARG A 268 -11.70 -6.92 -25.14
C ARG A 268 -12.12 -6.33 -23.80
N GLY A 269 -12.04 -5.00 -23.64
CA GLY A 269 -12.50 -4.31 -22.44
C GLY A 269 -14.00 -4.52 -22.22
N VAL A 270 -14.40 -4.69 -20.96
CA VAL A 270 -15.81 -4.87 -20.56
C VAL A 270 -16.21 -3.72 -19.64
N GLY A 271 -17.33 -3.08 -19.94
CA GLY A 271 -17.83 -1.91 -19.24
C GLY A 271 -18.56 -0.96 -20.20
N PRO A 272 -19.28 0.05 -19.69
CA PRO A 272 -19.85 1.11 -20.51
C PRO A 272 -18.78 1.95 -21.21
#